data_AF-A0A6H2Y0V8-F1
#
_entry.id   AF-A0A6H2Y0V8-F1
#
_cell.length_a   1.000
_cell.length_b   1.000
_cell.length_c   1.000
_cell.angle_alpha   90.00
_cell.angle_beta   90.00
_cell.angle_gamma   90.00
#
_symmetry.space_group_name_H-M   'P 1'
#
loop_
_entity.id
_entity.type
_entity.pdbx_description
1 polymer ?
#
loop_
_entity_poly.entity_id
_entity_poly.type
_entity_poly.pdbx_seq_one_letter_code
_entity_poly.pdbx_strand_id
1 'polypeptide(L)'
;MTQPARKKETATQLALLEAELAAARKVTARYRAAVEKAEKRHEAAEEAQADVQYRYDCALVASWGDTPDWLTLLDGDEDRSSVMYELACEGLERLGLATSMINMETGQRVVWLGFWTDSEDELQQKLRGVQFILPFVKAGLNGQREISISHPQRDKFALSLMVDAGTQAVSVMTRVYGREKERTGFPGLEAALRCIRNIHSDTSIEAGAQPALLTS
;
A
#
# COMPACT_ATOMS: atom_id res chain seq x y z
N MET A 1 53.67 -28.85 -52.77
CA MET A 1 54.00 -28.84 -51.32
C MET A 1 54.02 -27.40 -50.84
N THR A 2 52.90 -26.89 -50.33
CA THR A 2 52.79 -25.49 -49.85
C THR A 2 51.91 -25.46 -48.61
N GLN A 3 52.46 -25.90 -47.47
CA GLN A 3 51.71 -25.92 -46.21
C GLN A 3 52.53 -25.80 -44.88
N PRO A 4 53.67 -25.09 -44.81
CA PRO A 4 54.21 -24.63 -43.52
C PRO A 4 53.85 -23.17 -43.16
N ALA A 5 53.71 -22.27 -44.17
CA ALA A 5 53.57 -20.82 -43.92
C ALA A 5 52.22 -20.44 -43.27
N ARG A 6 51.10 -20.97 -43.78
CA ARG A 6 49.76 -20.71 -43.22
C ARG A 6 49.64 -21.11 -41.75
N LYS A 7 50.19 -22.27 -41.34
CA LYS A 7 50.12 -22.74 -39.94
C LYS A 7 50.88 -21.85 -38.96
N LYS A 8 52.00 -21.24 -39.37
CA LYS A 8 52.76 -20.29 -38.54
C LYS A 8 52.04 -18.93 -38.42
N GLU A 9 51.44 -18.43 -39.50
CA GLU A 9 50.63 -17.20 -39.47
C GLU A 9 49.38 -17.35 -38.59
N THR A 10 48.65 -18.47 -38.69
CA THR A 10 47.46 -18.71 -37.84
C THR A 10 47.81 -18.86 -36.37
N ALA A 11 48.94 -19.50 -36.05
CA ALA A 11 49.44 -19.61 -34.67
C ALA A 11 49.82 -18.24 -34.08
N THR A 12 50.30 -17.31 -34.92
CA THR A 12 50.68 -15.95 -34.49
C THR A 12 49.44 -15.08 -34.27
N GLN A 13 48.43 -15.22 -35.15
CA GLN A 13 47.15 -14.52 -35.01
C GLN A 13 46.36 -14.98 -33.78
N LEU A 14 46.36 -16.29 -33.49
CA LEU A 14 45.72 -16.83 -32.29
C LEU A 14 46.35 -16.28 -31.01
N ALA A 15 47.68 -16.24 -30.93
CA ALA A 15 48.39 -15.68 -29.77
C ALA A 15 48.09 -14.19 -29.55
N LEU A 16 47.95 -13.41 -30.63
CA LEU A 16 47.53 -12.01 -30.55
C LEU A 16 46.10 -11.88 -30.01
N LEU A 17 45.16 -12.68 -30.53
CA LEU A 17 43.77 -12.70 -30.05
C LEU A 17 43.65 -13.19 -28.61
N GLU A 18 44.48 -14.14 -28.17
CA GLU A 18 44.54 -14.59 -26.78
C GLU A 18 45.02 -13.48 -25.84
N ALA A 19 46.02 -12.70 -26.26
CA ALA A 19 46.50 -11.54 -25.51
C ALA A 19 45.45 -10.42 -25.45
N GLU A 20 44.78 -10.13 -26.56
CA GLU A 20 43.65 -9.18 -26.62
C GLU A 20 42.49 -9.63 -25.73
N LEU A 21 42.13 -10.92 -25.77
CA LEU A 21 41.08 -11.49 -24.93
C LEU A 21 41.46 -11.42 -23.44
N ALA A 22 42.71 -11.71 -23.09
CA ALA A 22 43.19 -11.58 -21.71
C ALA A 22 43.15 -10.12 -21.23
N ALA A 23 43.56 -9.18 -22.08
CA ALA A 23 43.48 -7.74 -21.79
C ALA A 23 42.03 -7.28 -21.61
N ALA A 24 41.13 -7.68 -22.54
CA ALA A 24 39.71 -7.38 -22.46
C ALA A 24 39.09 -7.96 -21.17
N ARG A 25 39.39 -9.22 -20.82
CA ARG A 25 38.93 -9.85 -19.58
C ARG A 25 39.39 -9.08 -18.34
N LYS A 26 40.65 -8.61 -18.31
CA LYS A 26 41.19 -7.81 -17.20
C LYS A 26 40.44 -6.47 -17.07
N VAL A 27 40.15 -5.80 -18.18
CA VAL A 27 39.38 -4.55 -18.20
C VAL A 27 37.95 -4.80 -17.70
N THR A 28 37.29 -5.85 -18.20
CA THR A 28 35.94 -6.24 -17.75
C THR A 28 35.92 -6.55 -16.25
N ALA A 29 36.88 -7.32 -15.74
CA ALA A 29 36.98 -7.63 -14.32
C ALA A 29 37.16 -6.37 -13.46
N ARG A 30 37.97 -5.41 -13.93
CA ARG A 30 38.16 -4.12 -13.25
C ARG A 30 36.85 -3.32 -13.17
N TYR A 31 36.10 -3.23 -14.27
CA TYR A 31 34.83 -2.52 -14.28
C TYR A 31 33.77 -3.22 -13.44
N ARG A 32 33.72 -4.55 -13.45
CA ARG A 32 32.85 -5.32 -12.56
C ARG A 32 33.13 -5.00 -11.09
N ALA A 33 34.39 -5.03 -10.67
CA ALA A 33 34.76 -4.67 -9.30
C ALA A 33 34.42 -3.21 -8.94
N ALA A 34 34.49 -2.29 -9.92
CA ALA A 34 34.09 -0.91 -9.72
C ALA A 34 32.57 -0.75 -9.55
N VAL A 35 31.77 -1.49 -10.31
CA VAL A 35 30.30 -1.55 -10.18
C VAL A 35 29.92 -2.12 -8.82
N GLU A 36 30.47 -3.27 -8.43
CA GLU A 36 30.21 -3.88 -7.12
C GLU A 36 30.56 -2.93 -5.96
N LYS A 37 31.62 -2.12 -6.11
CA LYS A 37 31.99 -1.10 -5.12
C LYS A 37 31.03 0.10 -5.14
N ALA A 38 30.52 0.48 -6.30
CA ALA A 38 29.56 1.58 -6.43
C ALA A 38 28.21 1.19 -5.84
N GLU A 39 27.73 -0.03 -6.09
CA GLU A 39 26.51 -0.59 -5.50
C GLU A 39 26.57 -0.58 -3.97
N LYS A 40 27.67 -1.07 -3.37
CA LYS A 40 27.87 -1.02 -1.90
C LYS A 40 27.88 0.40 -1.33
N ARG A 41 28.38 1.37 -2.09
CA ARG A 41 28.39 2.78 -1.67
C ARG A 41 27.00 3.40 -1.78
N HIS A 42 26.22 2.98 -2.77
CA HIS A 42 24.83 3.37 -2.93
C HIS A 42 24.00 2.85 -1.76
N GLU A 43 24.10 1.55 -1.46
CA GLU A 43 23.41 0.92 -0.32
C GLU A 43 23.73 1.63 1.01
N ALA A 44 25.02 1.90 1.27
CA ALA A 44 25.42 2.66 2.48
C ALA A 44 24.88 4.10 2.50
N ALA A 45 24.68 4.73 1.34
CA ALA A 45 24.09 6.05 1.25
C ALA A 45 22.57 6.02 1.48
N GLU A 46 21.88 4.99 0.98
CA GLU A 46 20.46 4.73 1.23
C GLU A 46 20.20 4.48 2.73
N GLU A 47 21.04 3.65 3.39
CA GLU A 47 20.95 3.44 4.83
C GLU A 47 21.15 4.73 5.63
N ALA A 48 22.14 5.55 5.25
CA ALA A 48 22.38 6.83 5.91
C ALA A 48 21.23 7.82 5.70
N GLN A 49 20.64 7.83 4.50
CA GLN A 49 19.44 8.63 4.20
C GLN A 49 18.26 8.16 5.06
N ALA A 50 18.03 6.85 5.18
CA ALA A 50 16.96 6.29 6.00
C ALA A 50 17.10 6.64 7.48
N ASP A 51 18.32 6.61 8.05
CA ASP A 51 18.57 7.04 9.44
C ASP A 51 18.23 8.51 9.66
N VAL A 52 18.68 9.39 8.74
CA VAL A 52 18.37 10.82 8.82
C VAL A 52 16.86 11.06 8.69
N GLN A 53 16.19 10.35 7.78
CA GLN A 53 14.75 10.44 7.56
C GLN A 53 13.95 9.99 8.79
N TYR A 54 14.33 8.87 9.41
CA TYR A 54 13.73 8.39 10.66
C TYR A 54 13.85 9.44 11.77
N ARG A 55 15.05 10.00 11.97
CA ARG A 55 15.28 11.02 13.00
C ARG A 55 14.50 12.30 12.72
N TYR A 56 14.37 12.69 11.45
CA TYR A 56 13.56 13.82 11.03
C TYR A 56 12.08 13.59 11.33
N ASP A 57 11.52 12.44 10.94
CA ASP A 57 10.11 12.13 11.17
C ASP A 57 9.80 12.01 12.68
N CYS A 58 10.69 11.43 13.49
CA CYS A 58 10.55 11.45 14.96
C CYS A 58 10.49 12.88 15.52
N ALA A 59 11.36 13.77 15.04
CA ALA A 59 11.37 15.17 15.46
C ALA A 59 10.11 15.92 14.99
N LEU A 60 9.61 15.61 13.78
CA LEU A 60 8.36 16.14 13.25
C LEU A 60 7.17 15.71 14.12
N VAL A 61 7.06 14.42 14.44
CA VAL A 61 6.00 13.90 15.32
C VAL A 61 6.04 14.59 16.69
N ALA A 62 7.23 14.73 17.28
CA ALA A 62 7.39 15.42 18.56
C ALA A 62 6.96 16.91 18.50
N SER A 63 6.96 17.53 17.32
CA SER A 63 6.55 18.92 17.13
C SER A 63 5.03 19.14 17.12
N TRP A 64 4.23 18.09 16.93
CA TRP A 64 2.77 18.19 16.79
C TRP A 64 2.02 18.43 18.12
N GLY A 65 2.67 18.21 19.27
CA GLY A 65 2.01 18.30 20.57
C GLY A 65 0.95 17.21 20.76
N ASP A 66 -0.21 17.57 21.31
CA ASP A 66 -1.27 16.60 21.66
C ASP A 66 -2.14 16.16 20.48
N THR A 67 -2.09 16.89 19.35
CA THR A 67 -2.94 16.61 18.18
C THR A 67 -2.08 16.20 17.00
N PRO A 68 -2.16 14.94 16.54
CA PRO A 68 -1.39 14.51 15.38
C PRO A 68 -1.86 15.19 14.10
N ASP A 69 -0.93 15.44 13.19
CA ASP A 69 -1.26 15.95 11.85
C ASP A 69 -1.75 14.81 10.96
N TRP A 70 -3.07 14.64 10.92
CA TRP A 70 -3.74 13.61 10.14
C TRP A 70 -3.56 13.74 8.63
N LEU A 71 -3.34 14.94 8.09
CA LEU A 71 -3.08 15.09 6.67
C LEU A 71 -1.73 14.47 6.32
N THR A 72 -0.72 14.73 7.16
CA THR A 72 0.61 14.14 7.00
C THR A 72 0.59 12.63 7.28
N LEU A 73 -0.11 12.16 8.32
CA LEU A 73 -0.18 10.72 8.64
C LEU A 73 -0.89 9.88 7.58
N LEU A 74 -1.90 10.44 6.92
CA LEU A 74 -2.59 9.75 5.84
C LEU A 74 -1.88 9.92 4.49
N ASP A 75 -0.88 10.79 4.38
CA ASP A 75 -0.19 10.97 3.11
C ASP A 75 0.53 9.69 2.67
N GLY A 76 0.45 9.38 1.38
CA GLY A 76 1.04 8.19 0.77
C GLY A 76 2.51 8.37 0.39
N ASP A 77 3.22 9.29 1.05
CA ASP A 77 4.64 9.53 0.83
C ASP A 77 5.45 8.30 1.28
N GLU A 78 6.02 7.58 0.30
CA GLU A 78 6.82 6.37 0.51
C GLU A 78 8.23 6.67 1.03
N ASP A 79 8.68 7.93 0.96
CA ASP A 79 9.96 8.34 1.54
C ASP A 79 9.87 8.49 3.06
N ARG A 80 8.67 8.40 3.66
CA ARG A 80 8.48 8.46 5.11
C ARG A 80 8.96 7.21 5.81
N SER A 81 9.55 7.40 6.98
CA SER A 81 9.97 6.31 7.85
C SER A 81 8.78 5.52 8.42
N SER A 82 9.05 4.32 8.92
CA SER A 82 8.03 3.42 9.48
C SER A 82 7.27 4.03 10.66
N VAL A 83 7.87 4.97 11.40
CA VAL A 83 7.24 5.68 12.53
C VAL A 83 5.95 6.38 12.11
N MET A 84 5.93 6.97 10.92
CA MET A 84 4.74 7.67 10.41
C MET A 84 3.60 6.69 10.14
N TYR A 85 3.93 5.51 9.60
CA TYR A 85 2.95 4.45 9.34
C TYR A 85 2.43 3.83 10.65
N GLU A 86 3.32 3.54 11.60
CA GLU A 86 2.97 3.00 12.91
C GLU A 86 2.04 3.96 13.67
N LEU A 87 2.36 5.26 13.68
CA LEU A 87 1.55 6.27 14.32
C LEU A 87 0.17 6.43 13.66
N ALA A 88 0.10 6.36 12.32
CA ALA A 88 -1.16 6.36 11.60
C ALA A 88 -2.03 5.14 11.95
N CYS A 89 -1.42 3.95 12.01
CA CYS A 89 -2.09 2.71 12.42
C CYS A 89 -2.64 2.79 13.84
N GLU A 90 -1.81 3.14 14.82
CA GLU A 90 -2.23 3.26 16.22
C GLU A 90 -3.33 4.31 16.41
N GLY A 91 -3.19 5.45 15.73
CA GLY A 91 -4.19 6.52 15.79
C GLY A 91 -5.53 6.07 15.22
N LEU A 92 -5.54 5.43 14.05
CA LEU A 92 -6.77 4.95 13.41
C LEU A 92 -7.40 3.80 14.20
N GLU A 93 -6.61 2.90 14.78
CA GLU A 93 -7.11 1.79 15.60
C GLU A 93 -7.93 2.29 16.80
N ARG A 94 -7.46 3.37 17.46
CA ARG A 94 -8.21 4.03 18.55
C ARG A 94 -9.56 4.60 18.09
N LEU A 95 -9.69 4.93 16.80
CA LEU A 95 -10.93 5.38 16.16
C LEU A 95 -11.79 4.22 15.66
N GLY A 96 -11.36 2.96 15.84
CA GLY A 96 -12.01 1.79 15.27
C GLY A 96 -11.81 1.65 13.75
N LEU A 97 -10.79 2.29 13.20
CA LEU A 97 -10.44 2.29 11.79
C LEU A 97 -9.06 1.65 11.60
N ALA A 98 -8.64 1.50 10.36
CA ALA A 98 -7.30 1.10 10.02
C ALA A 98 -6.88 1.72 8.68
N THR A 99 -5.61 1.59 8.34
CA THR A 99 -5.08 2.04 7.05
C THR A 99 -4.39 0.90 6.31
N SER A 100 -4.13 1.10 5.01
CA SER A 100 -3.43 0.14 4.18
C SER A 100 -2.67 0.83 3.04
N MET A 101 -2.69 0.22 1.85
CA MET A 101 -2.01 0.67 0.63
C MET A 101 -2.36 2.11 0.26
N ILE A 102 -1.60 2.66 -0.68
CA ILE A 102 -1.82 4.00 -1.22
C ILE A 102 -2.89 3.94 -2.31
N ASN A 103 -3.87 4.83 -2.21
CA ASN A 103 -4.79 5.10 -3.29
C ASN A 103 -4.04 5.84 -4.40
N MET A 104 -3.89 5.20 -5.56
CA MET A 104 -3.15 5.75 -6.70
C MET A 104 -3.77 7.03 -7.27
N GLU A 105 -5.06 7.27 -7.05
CA GLU A 105 -5.75 8.46 -7.53
C GLU A 105 -5.44 9.68 -6.65
N THR A 106 -5.45 9.51 -5.33
CA THR A 106 -5.29 10.61 -4.38
C THR A 106 -3.88 10.74 -3.81
N GLY A 107 -3.02 9.74 -4.04
CA GLY A 107 -1.73 9.60 -3.39
C GLY A 107 -1.83 9.51 -1.86
N GLN A 108 -3.01 9.13 -1.33
CA GLN A 108 -3.28 9.04 0.09
C GLN A 108 -3.40 7.58 0.52
N ARG A 109 -2.96 7.25 1.73
CA ARG A 109 -3.22 5.94 2.33
C ARG A 109 -4.72 5.69 2.45
N VAL A 110 -5.14 4.49 2.06
CA VAL A 110 -6.54 4.08 2.14
C VAL A 110 -6.93 3.86 3.60
N VAL A 111 -7.88 4.65 4.08
CA VAL A 111 -8.60 4.38 5.33
C VAL A 111 -9.63 3.28 5.09
N TRP A 112 -9.67 2.30 5.98
CA TRP A 112 -10.67 1.24 5.94
C TRP A 112 -11.27 0.96 7.31
N LEU A 113 -12.48 0.39 7.31
CA LEU A 113 -13.16 -0.09 8.51
C LEU A 113 -13.78 -1.45 8.27
N GLY A 114 -13.91 -2.24 9.31
CA GLY A 114 -14.67 -3.48 9.32
C GLY A 114 -15.50 -3.56 10.59
N PHE A 115 -16.61 -4.29 10.50
CA PHE A 115 -17.40 -4.70 11.66
C PHE A 115 -16.94 -6.09 12.10
N TRP A 116 -16.95 -6.34 13.40
CA TRP A 116 -16.71 -7.67 13.97
C TRP A 116 -17.95 -8.23 14.65
N THR A 117 -18.90 -7.36 14.99
CA THR A 117 -20.15 -7.66 15.68
C THR A 117 -21.32 -6.93 15.02
N ASP A 118 -22.54 -7.33 15.39
CA ASP A 118 -23.77 -6.64 15.04
C ASP A 118 -24.18 -5.60 16.11
N SER A 119 -23.31 -5.32 17.09
CA SER A 119 -23.62 -4.47 18.24
C SER A 119 -23.83 -3.00 17.86
N GLU A 120 -24.65 -2.31 18.65
CA GLU A 120 -24.84 -0.87 18.51
C GLU A 120 -23.63 -0.10 19.02
N ASP A 121 -22.93 -0.60 20.04
CA ASP A 121 -21.72 0.03 20.57
C ASP A 121 -20.60 0.11 19.52
N GLU A 122 -20.37 -0.98 18.78
CA GLU A 122 -19.41 -0.98 17.67
C GLU A 122 -19.85 0.01 16.58
N LEU A 123 -21.14 0.01 16.19
CA LEU A 123 -21.66 0.97 15.21
C LEU A 123 -21.41 2.42 15.63
N GLN A 124 -21.68 2.76 16.89
CA GLN A 124 -21.45 4.10 17.40
C GLN A 124 -19.96 4.45 17.48
N GLN A 125 -19.09 3.49 17.79
CA GLN A 125 -17.63 3.69 17.72
C GLN A 125 -17.16 3.97 16.30
N LYS A 126 -17.56 3.14 15.32
CA LYS A 126 -17.20 3.34 13.91
C LYS A 126 -17.74 4.66 13.37
N LEU A 127 -18.97 5.04 13.73
CA LEU A 127 -19.58 6.30 13.34
C LEU A 127 -18.73 7.49 13.80
N ARG A 128 -18.34 7.53 15.08
CA ARG A 128 -17.47 8.60 15.62
C ARG A 128 -16.12 8.63 14.92
N GLY A 129 -15.50 7.46 14.69
CA GLY A 129 -14.22 7.36 13.99
C GLY A 129 -14.30 7.90 12.56
N VAL A 130 -15.31 7.48 11.80
CA VAL A 130 -15.55 7.96 10.43
C VAL A 130 -15.79 9.47 10.42
N GLN A 131 -16.68 9.99 11.28
CA GLN A 131 -16.97 11.41 11.36
C GLN A 131 -15.71 12.24 11.65
N PHE A 132 -14.83 11.73 12.52
CA PHE A 132 -13.59 12.39 12.87
C PHE A 132 -12.58 12.39 11.72
N ILE A 133 -12.36 11.24 11.07
CA ILE A 133 -11.29 11.12 10.06
C ILE A 133 -11.68 11.70 8.70
N LEU A 134 -12.97 11.71 8.38
CA LEU A 134 -13.46 12.03 7.04
C LEU A 134 -12.98 13.39 6.49
N PRO A 135 -12.88 14.48 7.28
CA PRO A 135 -12.33 15.74 6.80
C PRO A 135 -10.90 15.64 6.26
N PHE A 136 -10.11 14.68 6.77
CA PHE A 136 -8.71 14.46 6.37
C PHE A 136 -8.57 13.51 5.19
N VAL A 137 -9.63 12.79 4.80
CA VAL A 137 -9.64 11.94 3.61
C VAL A 137 -9.72 12.83 2.36
N LYS A 138 -8.76 12.67 1.44
CA LYS A 138 -8.72 13.38 0.16
C LYS A 138 -9.86 12.87 -0.72
N ALA A 139 -10.56 13.81 -1.35
CA ALA A 139 -11.56 13.47 -2.36
C ALA A 139 -10.85 13.05 -3.66
N GLY A 140 -11.39 12.04 -4.33
CA GLY A 140 -10.98 11.66 -5.69
C GLY A 140 -11.39 12.69 -6.73
N LEU A 141 -11.10 12.41 -8.01
CA LEU A 141 -11.42 13.21 -9.18
C LEU A 141 -12.93 13.48 -9.34
N ASN A 142 -13.77 12.59 -8.81
CA ASN A 142 -15.22 12.74 -8.78
C ASN A 142 -15.74 13.57 -7.60
N GLY A 143 -14.85 14.16 -6.79
CA GLY A 143 -15.22 14.96 -5.62
C GLY A 143 -15.69 14.14 -4.42
N GLN A 144 -15.50 12.81 -4.44
CA GLN A 144 -15.95 11.93 -3.36
C GLN A 144 -14.78 11.44 -2.52
N ARG A 145 -14.96 11.46 -1.20
CA ARG A 145 -14.10 10.79 -0.23
C ARG A 145 -14.51 9.34 -0.11
N GLU A 146 -13.54 8.44 -0.08
CA GLU A 146 -13.77 7.00 -0.04
C GLU A 146 -13.16 6.40 1.23
N ILE A 147 -13.95 5.62 1.96
CA ILE A 147 -13.48 4.73 3.02
C ILE A 147 -13.78 3.30 2.60
N SER A 148 -12.75 2.47 2.52
CA SER A 148 -12.88 1.08 2.12
C SER A 148 -13.48 0.24 3.25
N ILE A 149 -14.31 -0.75 2.91
CA ILE A 149 -14.91 -1.64 3.89
C ILE A 149 -14.26 -3.01 3.81
N SER A 150 -13.69 -3.45 4.92
CA SER A 150 -13.22 -4.84 5.08
C SER A 150 -14.42 -5.74 5.33
N HIS A 151 -14.67 -6.65 4.38
CA HIS A 151 -15.80 -7.57 4.39
C HIS A 151 -15.32 -9.04 4.28
N PRO A 152 -16.00 -10.02 4.90
CA PRO A 152 -15.58 -11.43 4.84
C PRO A 152 -15.55 -11.99 3.43
N GLN A 153 -16.47 -11.54 2.56
CA GLN A 153 -16.53 -11.91 1.13
C GLN A 153 -15.77 -10.94 0.21
N ARG A 154 -14.65 -10.37 0.69
CA ARG A 154 -13.79 -9.45 -0.08
C ARG A 154 -13.23 -10.02 -1.38
N ASP A 155 -13.25 -11.35 -1.53
CA ASP A 155 -12.92 -12.09 -2.74
C ASP A 155 -14.01 -12.01 -3.82
N LYS A 156 -15.27 -11.79 -3.43
CA LYS A 156 -16.42 -11.69 -4.35
C LYS A 156 -16.71 -10.26 -4.77
N PHE A 157 -16.59 -9.32 -3.84
CA PHE A 157 -16.86 -7.91 -4.07
C PHE A 157 -16.07 -7.01 -3.12
N ALA A 158 -15.86 -5.77 -3.53
CA ALA A 158 -15.38 -4.70 -2.67
C ALA A 158 -16.53 -3.77 -2.32
N LEU A 159 -16.56 -3.29 -1.09
CA LEU A 159 -17.57 -2.36 -0.60
C LEU A 159 -16.86 -1.09 -0.12
N SER A 160 -17.43 0.06 -0.46
CA SER A 160 -16.86 1.35 -0.10
C SER A 160 -17.94 2.30 0.39
N LEU A 161 -17.65 3.03 1.46
CA LEU A 161 -18.42 4.18 1.90
C LEU A 161 -17.93 5.41 1.14
N MET A 162 -18.84 6.09 0.44
CA MET A 162 -18.55 7.27 -0.35
C MET A 162 -19.25 8.48 0.27
N VAL A 163 -18.51 9.58 0.44
CA VAL A 163 -19.08 10.86 0.88
C VAL A 163 -18.66 11.96 -0.07
N ASP A 164 -19.65 12.62 -0.67
CA ASP A 164 -19.41 13.77 -1.52
C ASP A 164 -18.85 14.96 -0.71
N ALA A 165 -17.71 15.49 -1.12
CA ALA A 165 -17.01 16.52 -0.35
C ALA A 165 -17.78 17.86 -0.32
N GLY A 166 -18.56 18.17 -1.37
CA GLY A 166 -19.30 19.42 -1.48
C GLY A 166 -20.69 19.38 -0.84
N THR A 167 -21.43 18.30 -1.08
CA THR A 167 -22.83 18.14 -0.68
C THR A 167 -23.02 17.32 0.60
N GLN A 168 -21.98 16.61 1.05
CA GLN A 168 -22.05 15.63 2.15
C GLN A 168 -23.01 14.47 1.89
N ALA A 169 -23.42 14.25 0.64
CA ALA A 169 -24.25 13.12 0.25
C ALA A 169 -23.49 11.80 0.51
N VAL A 170 -24.16 10.87 1.20
CA VAL A 170 -23.58 9.59 1.61
C VAL A 170 -24.12 8.47 0.72
N SER A 171 -23.23 7.61 0.24
CA SER A 171 -23.62 6.39 -0.48
C SER A 171 -22.71 5.23 -0.13
N VAL A 172 -23.22 4.01 -0.31
CA VAL A 172 -22.41 2.78 -0.28
C VAL A 172 -22.31 2.26 -1.70
N MET A 173 -21.10 1.97 -2.14
CA MET A 173 -20.80 1.46 -3.46
C MET A 173 -20.26 0.04 -3.38
N THR A 174 -20.81 -0.83 -4.22
CA THR A 174 -20.34 -2.20 -4.42
C THR A 174 -19.59 -2.28 -5.74
N ARG A 175 -18.37 -2.81 -5.71
CA ARG A 175 -17.55 -3.09 -6.89
C ARG A 175 -17.30 -4.58 -7.05
N VAL A 176 -17.30 -5.04 -8.30
CA VAL A 176 -16.94 -6.41 -8.68
C VAL A 176 -15.91 -6.34 -9.80
N TYR A 177 -14.77 -7.02 -9.64
CA TYR A 177 -13.62 -6.92 -10.55
C TYR A 177 -13.20 -5.48 -10.84
N GLY A 178 -13.21 -4.62 -9.81
CA GLY A 178 -12.82 -3.21 -9.92
C GLY A 178 -13.85 -2.29 -10.59
N ARG A 179 -15.00 -2.81 -11.02
CA ARG A 179 -16.06 -2.01 -11.66
C ARG A 179 -17.22 -1.78 -10.72
N GLU A 180 -17.78 -0.57 -10.75
CA GLU A 180 -19.02 -0.25 -10.05
C GLU A 180 -20.14 -1.17 -10.56
N LYS A 181 -20.77 -1.87 -9.63
CA LYS A 181 -21.93 -2.73 -9.89
C LYS A 181 -23.20 -2.10 -9.36
N GLU A 182 -23.14 -1.51 -8.17
CA GLU A 182 -24.28 -0.92 -7.48
C GLU A 182 -23.82 0.24 -6.61
N ARG A 183 -24.70 1.23 -6.46
CA ARG A 183 -24.54 2.35 -5.56
C ARG A 183 -25.88 2.70 -4.92
N THR A 184 -25.89 2.77 -3.61
CA THR A 184 -27.10 3.04 -2.81
C THR A 184 -26.89 4.30 -1.99
N GLY A 185 -27.79 5.27 -2.12
CA GLY A 185 -27.76 6.51 -1.34
C GLY A 185 -28.37 6.33 0.04
N PHE A 186 -27.85 7.07 1.04
CA PHE A 186 -28.32 7.02 2.42
C PHE A 186 -28.57 8.42 2.97
N PRO A 187 -29.51 8.58 3.92
CA PRO A 187 -29.81 9.87 4.53
C PRO A 187 -28.67 10.40 5.43
N GLY A 188 -27.66 9.58 5.75
CA GLY A 188 -26.50 9.98 6.53
C GLY A 188 -25.55 8.83 6.81
N LEU A 189 -24.42 9.14 7.46
CA LEU A 189 -23.35 8.19 7.76
C LEU A 189 -23.83 7.02 8.62
N GLU A 190 -24.63 7.27 9.65
CA GLU A 190 -25.13 6.21 10.53
C GLU A 190 -26.00 5.20 9.79
N ALA A 191 -26.89 5.65 8.90
CA ALA A 191 -27.74 4.77 8.10
C ALA A 191 -26.92 3.92 7.13
N ALA A 192 -25.90 4.51 6.51
CA ALA A 192 -24.98 3.79 5.63
C ALA A 192 -24.15 2.74 6.40
N LEU A 193 -23.59 3.10 7.56
CA LEU A 193 -22.82 2.19 8.40
C LEU A 193 -23.68 1.06 8.97
N ARG A 194 -24.94 1.34 9.35
CA ARG A 194 -25.89 0.30 9.77
C ARG A 194 -26.20 -0.67 8.63
N CYS A 195 -26.36 -0.18 7.41
CA CYS A 195 -26.51 -1.03 6.22
C CYS A 195 -25.27 -1.91 5.99
N ILE A 196 -24.08 -1.33 6.05
CA ILE A 196 -22.80 -2.06 5.93
C ILE A 196 -22.69 -3.16 7.01
N ARG A 197 -23.00 -2.84 8.27
CA ARG A 197 -23.01 -3.82 9.37
C ARG A 197 -23.96 -4.97 9.10
N ASN A 198 -25.18 -4.68 8.66
CA ASN A 198 -26.18 -5.73 8.37
C ASN A 198 -25.72 -6.65 7.23
N ILE A 199 -25.15 -6.10 6.15
CA ILE A 199 -24.55 -6.90 5.05
C ILE A 199 -23.45 -7.82 5.60
N HIS A 200 -22.62 -7.31 6.52
CA HIS A 200 -21.57 -8.08 7.17
C HIS A 200 -22.13 -9.23 8.05
N SER A 201 -23.15 -8.95 8.85
CA SER A 201 -23.79 -9.93 9.74
C SER A 201 -24.48 -11.06 8.96
N ASP A 202 -25.29 -10.72 7.95
CA ASP A 202 -26.00 -11.70 7.12
C ASP A 202 -25.02 -12.67 6.45
N THR A 203 -23.91 -12.12 5.96
CA THR A 203 -22.85 -12.91 5.31
C THR A 203 -22.07 -13.77 6.29
N SER A 204 -21.87 -13.31 7.53
CA SER A 204 -21.16 -14.06 8.57
C SER A 204 -21.95 -15.31 9.01
N ILE A 205 -23.28 -15.23 9.00
CA ILE A 205 -24.17 -16.38 9.24
C ILE A 205 -24.02 -17.41 8.13
N GLU A 206 -24.00 -16.98 6.86
CA GLU A 206 -23.80 -17.90 5.72
C GLU A 206 -22.40 -18.54 5.70
N ALA A 207 -21.36 -17.81 6.08
CA ALA A 207 -20.00 -18.34 6.17
C ALA A 207 -19.82 -19.37 7.30
N GLY A 208 -20.56 -19.22 8.41
CA GLY A 208 -20.58 -20.18 9.52
C GLY A 208 -21.43 -21.44 9.26
N ALA A 209 -22.23 -21.46 8.18
CA ALA A 209 -23.14 -22.55 7.84
C ALA A 209 -22.55 -23.54 6.81
N GLN A 210 -21.26 -23.88 6.90
CA GLN A 210 -20.73 -25.05 6.18
C GLN A 210 -21.11 -26.34 6.93
N PRO A 211 -21.64 -27.39 6.26
CA PRO A 211 -22.21 -28.54 6.93
C PRO A 211 -21.09 -29.40 7.54
N ALA A 212 -21.32 -29.85 8.77
CA ALA A 212 -20.61 -30.98 9.34
C ALA A 212 -20.65 -32.14 8.33
N LEU A 213 -19.49 -32.48 7.77
CA LEU A 213 -19.30 -33.69 7.00
C LEU A 213 -19.67 -34.88 7.90
N LEU A 214 -20.85 -35.45 7.65
CA LEU A 214 -21.24 -36.76 8.14
C LEU A 214 -20.24 -37.78 7.56
N THR A 215 -19.31 -38.22 8.40
CA THR A 215 -18.47 -39.38 8.11
C THR A 215 -19.36 -40.61 8.06
N SER A 216 -19.36 -41.28 6.90
CA SER A 216 -19.85 -42.65 6.71
C SER A 216 -18.81 -43.65 7.20
#